data_AF-A0A0B1RW01-F1
#
_entry.id   AF-A0A0B1RW01-F1
#
_cell.length_a   1.000
_cell.length_b   1.000
_cell.length_c   1.000
_cell.angle_alpha   90.00
_cell.angle_beta   90.00
_cell.angle_gamma   90.00
#
_symmetry.space_group_name_H-M   'P 1'
#
loop_
_entity.id
_entity.type
_entity.pdbx_description
1 polymer ?
#
loop_
_entity_poly.entity_id
_entity_poly.type
_entity_poly.pdbx_seq_one_letter_code
_entity_poly.pdbx_strand_id
1 'polypeptide(L)'
;ALVTAWNAYIDANPESPLVLTSLNTLIGSLNVDQLATALKVMEKTIRAYFKRTAFSWTQLMEWAQCPNHLTASVCDYLLSVSSVNKAHPLMLTTAWFLRFIPPNNTVVSALHTFITSIKPKHVWCEASFLLLIWQEVRWLADAVLSAHANPGQSLDDRLQSFMRWLNKAAKDDSSFITNLITSKKNAHSARLRAVLSILELYLTQQMMGESQLPRASENAPVLNSRISALKEAASTKANQQFAAAFNVATPFFTQVDLHHIGSAPNLVLQCSRALFKEKFLLVL
;
A
#
# COMPACT_ATOMS: atom_id res chain seq x y z
N ALA A 1 9.44 13.54 26.93
CA ALA A 1 10.81 13.04 27.15
C ALA A 1 10.91 11.53 26.92
N LEU A 2 10.19 10.69 27.68
CA LEU A 2 10.31 9.22 27.62
C LEU A 2 10.09 8.63 26.22
N VAL A 3 8.96 8.92 25.56
CA VAL A 3 8.66 8.41 24.20
C VAL A 3 9.73 8.82 23.18
N THR A 4 10.24 10.05 23.29
CA THR A 4 11.30 10.56 22.40
C THR A 4 12.61 9.81 22.62
N ALA A 5 13.03 9.64 23.88
CA ALA A 5 14.24 8.91 24.24
C ALA A 5 14.14 7.43 23.84
N TRP A 6 12.98 6.81 24.09
CA TRP A 6 12.69 5.45 23.66
C TRP A 6 12.80 5.27 22.15
N ASN A 7 12.15 6.14 21.38
CA ASN A 7 12.21 6.10 19.92
C ASN A 7 13.64 6.26 19.39
N ALA A 8 14.44 7.14 20.00
CA ALA A 8 15.86 7.28 19.64
C ALA A 8 16.67 6.02 19.99
N TYR A 9 16.39 5.41 21.14
CA TYR A 9 17.09 4.19 21.57
C TYR A 9 16.84 3.01 20.65
N ILE A 10 15.58 2.68 20.32
CA ILE A 10 15.27 1.53 19.44
C ILE A 10 15.75 1.75 18.00
N ASP A 11 15.79 3.00 17.54
CA ASP A 11 16.26 3.32 16.20
C ASP A 11 17.76 3.09 16.04
N ALA A 12 18.52 3.38 17.11
CA ALA A 12 19.96 3.15 17.21
C ALA A 12 20.32 1.69 17.58
N ASN A 13 19.44 0.98 18.29
CA ASN A 13 19.70 -0.37 18.82
C ASN A 13 18.61 -1.37 18.35
N PRO A 14 18.45 -1.61 17.03
CA PRO A 14 17.38 -2.47 16.53
C PRO A 14 17.50 -3.93 16.99
N GLU A 15 18.71 -4.40 17.27
CA GLU A 15 18.96 -5.75 17.78
C GLU A 15 18.55 -5.95 19.24
N SER A 16 18.32 -4.86 19.98
CA SER A 16 17.88 -4.92 21.37
C SER A 16 16.65 -5.82 21.55
N PRO A 17 16.64 -6.76 22.52
CA PRO A 17 15.47 -7.56 22.84
C PRO A 17 14.25 -6.72 23.19
N LEU A 18 14.46 -5.49 23.67
CA LEU A 18 13.39 -4.56 24.02
C LEU A 18 12.50 -4.21 22.81
N VAL A 19 12.99 -4.31 21.57
CA VAL A 19 12.14 -4.12 20.38
C VAL A 19 11.01 -5.15 20.37
N LEU A 20 11.31 -6.43 20.59
CA LEU A 20 10.32 -7.52 20.61
C LEU A 20 9.41 -7.42 21.84
N THR A 21 9.99 -7.16 23.03
CA THR A 21 9.21 -7.01 24.25
C THR A 21 8.22 -5.84 24.17
N SER A 22 8.60 -4.74 23.52
CA SER A 22 7.70 -3.61 23.30
C SER A 22 6.60 -3.93 22.29
N LEU A 23 6.90 -4.65 21.21
CA LEU A 23 5.86 -5.10 20.26
C LEU A 23 4.74 -5.88 20.96
N ASN A 24 5.08 -6.71 21.95
CA ASN A 24 4.12 -7.52 22.70
C ASN A 24 3.31 -6.75 23.74
N THR A 25 3.87 -5.70 24.33
CA THR A 25 3.25 -5.00 25.47
C THR A 25 2.54 -3.71 25.08
N LEU A 26 2.98 -3.03 24.01
CA LEU A 26 2.55 -1.65 23.73
C LEU A 26 1.03 -1.48 23.54
N ILE A 27 0.36 -2.36 22.80
CA ILE A 27 -1.10 -2.20 22.56
C ILE A 27 -1.90 -2.85 23.69
N GLY A 28 -1.42 -3.97 24.24
CA GLY A 28 -2.11 -4.69 25.32
C GLY A 28 -2.11 -3.99 26.67
N SER A 29 -1.12 -3.14 26.94
CA SER A 29 -0.92 -2.53 28.26
C SER A 29 -1.46 -1.10 28.38
N LEU A 30 -2.09 -0.54 27.35
CA LEU A 30 -2.49 0.88 27.33
C LEU A 30 -4.01 1.06 27.31
N ASN A 31 -4.47 2.00 28.12
CA ASN A 31 -5.86 2.45 28.15
C ASN A 31 -6.24 3.17 26.84
N VAL A 32 -7.54 3.27 26.55
CA VAL A 32 -8.09 3.86 25.32
C VAL A 32 -7.62 5.32 25.11
N ASP A 33 -7.46 6.10 26.18
CA ASP A 33 -6.98 7.48 26.17
C ASP A 33 -5.50 7.61 25.74
N GLN A 34 -4.73 6.52 25.80
CA GLN A 34 -3.32 6.48 25.42
C GLN A 34 -3.08 5.84 24.04
N LEU A 35 -4.14 5.38 23.38
CA LEU A 35 -4.09 4.61 22.14
C LEU A 35 -3.32 5.33 21.01
N ALA A 36 -3.56 6.62 20.82
CA ALA A 36 -2.88 7.39 19.77
C ALA A 36 -1.35 7.43 19.97
N THR A 37 -0.89 7.52 21.22
CA THR A 37 0.53 7.49 21.56
C THR A 37 1.09 6.08 21.39
N ALA A 38 0.34 5.06 21.83
CA ALA A 38 0.67 3.65 21.64
C ALA A 38 0.97 3.33 20.18
N LEU A 39 0.05 3.70 19.28
CA LEU A 39 0.15 3.41 17.86
C LEU A 39 1.34 4.13 17.20
N LYS A 40 1.65 5.36 17.64
CA LYS A 40 2.84 6.09 17.17
C LYS A 40 4.14 5.42 17.60
N VAL A 41 4.19 4.89 18.83
CA VAL A 41 5.34 4.11 19.31
C VAL A 41 5.41 2.78 18.57
N MET A 42 4.28 2.14 18.30
CA MET A 42 4.20 0.91 17.49
C MET A 42 4.78 1.13 16.09
N GLU A 43 4.43 2.23 15.40
CA GLU A 43 4.98 2.58 14.08
C GLU A 43 6.51 2.64 14.10
N LYS A 44 7.10 3.25 15.14
CA LYS A 44 8.56 3.33 15.32
C LYS A 44 9.18 1.98 15.68
N THR A 45 8.49 1.19 16.51
CA THR A 45 8.96 -0.11 16.97
C THR A 45 8.95 -1.14 15.83
N ILE A 46 7.91 -1.17 15.00
CA ILE A 46 7.86 -2.01 13.79
C ILE A 46 9.00 -1.62 12.82
N ARG A 47 9.26 -0.31 12.64
CA ARG A 47 10.40 0.14 11.82
C ARG A 47 11.74 -0.34 12.36
N ALA A 48 11.96 -0.22 13.66
CA ALA A 48 13.18 -0.72 14.31
C ALA A 48 13.30 -2.25 14.17
N TYR A 49 12.20 -2.99 14.32
CA TYR A 49 12.16 -4.43 14.10
C TYR A 49 12.66 -4.82 12.72
N PHE A 50 12.19 -4.14 11.66
CA PHE A 50 12.66 -4.43 10.30
C PHE A 50 14.08 -3.95 10.00
N LYS A 51 14.74 -3.20 10.89
CA LYS A 51 16.19 -2.92 10.75
C LYS A 51 17.06 -4.11 11.19
N ARG A 52 16.51 -5.03 11.99
CA ARG A 52 17.21 -6.20 12.52
C ARG A 52 17.81 -7.08 11.42
N THR A 53 18.74 -7.92 11.83
CA THR A 53 19.43 -8.90 10.98
C THR A 53 18.48 -10.04 10.64
N ALA A 54 17.78 -10.56 11.65
CA ALA A 54 16.69 -11.52 11.51
C ALA A 54 15.34 -10.81 11.69
N PHE A 55 14.48 -10.87 10.67
CA PHE A 55 13.14 -10.30 10.66
C PHE A 55 12.21 -11.13 9.77
N SER A 56 10.93 -11.17 10.10
CA SER A 56 9.86 -11.67 9.23
C SER A 56 8.52 -11.06 9.63
N TRP A 57 7.59 -10.97 8.68
CA TRP A 57 6.23 -10.58 9.01
C TRP A 57 5.56 -11.60 9.94
N THR A 58 5.79 -12.90 9.74
CA THR A 58 5.24 -13.95 10.60
C THR A 58 5.63 -13.77 12.07
N GLN A 59 6.92 -13.58 12.36
CA GLN A 59 7.37 -13.36 13.74
C GLN A 59 6.80 -12.04 14.29
N LEU A 60 6.78 -10.96 13.50
CA LEU A 60 6.17 -9.71 13.93
C LEU A 60 4.70 -9.92 14.35
N MET A 61 3.95 -10.71 13.59
CA MET A 61 2.54 -11.00 13.85
C MET A 61 2.33 -11.86 15.10
N GLU A 62 3.27 -12.76 15.41
CA GLU A 62 3.25 -13.54 16.66
C GLU A 62 3.52 -12.65 17.88
N TRP A 63 4.46 -11.71 17.76
CA TRP A 63 4.89 -10.86 18.86
C TRP A 63 4.01 -9.65 19.10
N ALA A 64 3.40 -9.06 18.08
CA ALA A 64 2.54 -7.89 18.22
C ALA A 64 1.10 -8.28 17.93
N GLN A 65 0.27 -8.42 18.97
CA GLN A 65 -1.16 -8.70 18.82
C GLN A 65 -2.00 -7.46 19.20
N CYS A 66 -3.11 -7.26 18.49
CA CYS A 66 -4.11 -6.26 18.87
C CYS A 66 -5.16 -6.91 19.79
N PRO A 67 -5.38 -6.41 21.02
CA PRO A 67 -6.47 -6.88 21.87
C PRO A 67 -7.83 -6.65 21.20
N ASN A 68 -8.69 -7.66 21.23
CA ASN A 68 -10.00 -7.64 20.54
C ASN A 68 -10.87 -6.44 20.94
N HIS A 69 -10.82 -6.02 22.21
CA HIS A 69 -11.62 -4.90 22.72
C HIS A 69 -11.15 -3.52 22.19
N LEU A 70 -9.93 -3.42 21.63
CA LEU A 70 -9.38 -2.19 21.06
C LEU A 70 -9.48 -2.15 19.52
N THR A 71 -9.81 -3.27 18.87
CA THR A 71 -9.78 -3.40 17.40
C THR A 71 -10.57 -2.31 16.69
N ALA A 72 -11.78 -1.99 17.14
CA ALA A 72 -12.60 -0.94 16.53
C ALA A 72 -11.92 0.44 16.63
N SER A 73 -11.47 0.83 17.83
CA SER A 73 -10.79 2.11 18.06
C SER A 73 -9.46 2.22 17.32
N VAL A 74 -8.70 1.13 17.21
CA VAL A 74 -7.45 1.07 16.43
C VAL A 74 -7.77 1.24 14.95
N CYS A 75 -8.80 0.58 14.44
CA CYS A 75 -9.23 0.69 13.05
C CYS A 75 -9.62 2.13 12.69
N ASP A 76 -10.47 2.76 13.52
CA ASP A 76 -10.91 4.13 13.33
C ASP A 76 -9.73 5.11 13.36
N TYR A 77 -8.76 4.89 14.26
CA TYR A 77 -7.55 5.69 14.29
C TYR A 77 -6.73 5.50 13.02
N LEU A 78 -6.37 4.26 12.67
CA LEU A 78 -5.41 3.96 11.59
C LEU A 78 -5.95 4.22 10.18
N LEU A 79 -7.27 4.12 9.97
CA LEU A 79 -7.91 4.32 8.66
C LEU A 79 -8.62 5.68 8.53
N SER A 80 -8.59 6.55 9.55
CA SER A 80 -9.12 7.91 9.39
C SER A 80 -8.14 8.87 8.72
N VAL A 81 -8.66 9.64 7.77
CA VAL A 81 -7.99 10.82 7.18
C VAL A 81 -8.41 12.08 7.95
N SER A 82 -8.44 11.98 9.28
CA SER A 82 -9.03 13.00 10.17
C SER A 82 -7.97 13.89 10.86
N SER A 83 -8.45 14.98 11.50
CA SER A 83 -7.66 15.87 12.37
C SER A 83 -6.98 15.16 13.54
N VAL A 84 -7.49 13.98 13.93
CA VAL A 84 -6.99 13.17 15.06
C VAL A 84 -5.58 12.62 14.80
N ASN A 85 -5.27 12.31 13.54
CA ASN A 85 -3.93 11.83 13.14
C ASN A 85 -2.94 12.96 12.81
N LYS A 86 -3.35 14.24 12.95
CA LYS A 86 -2.56 15.42 12.59
C LYS A 86 -1.91 15.33 11.19
N ALA A 87 -2.53 14.58 10.29
CA ALA A 87 -2.02 14.35 8.96
C ALA A 87 -0.63 13.64 8.90
N HIS A 88 -0.33 12.83 9.92
CA HIS A 88 0.80 11.90 10.00
C HIS A 88 0.27 10.46 10.10
N PRO A 89 -0.19 9.87 8.97
CA PRO A 89 -0.72 8.51 8.96
C PRO A 89 0.34 7.48 9.35
N LEU A 90 -0.07 6.47 10.13
CA LEU A 90 0.82 5.40 10.61
C LEU A 90 0.78 4.20 9.68
N MET A 91 1.23 4.39 8.43
CA MET A 91 1.00 3.45 7.34
C MET A 91 1.59 2.06 7.57
N LEU A 92 2.72 1.94 8.28
CA LEU A 92 3.32 0.64 8.54
C LEU A 92 2.55 -0.10 9.64
N THR A 93 2.12 0.63 10.68
CA THR A 93 1.20 0.09 11.69
C THR A 93 -0.15 -0.29 11.05
N THR A 94 -0.69 0.51 10.13
CA THR A 94 -1.90 0.15 9.37
C THR A 94 -1.69 -1.14 8.59
N ALA A 95 -0.55 -1.30 7.90
CA ALA A 95 -0.25 -2.53 7.17
C ALA A 95 -0.18 -3.75 8.11
N TRP A 96 0.50 -3.63 9.25
CA TRP A 96 0.52 -4.67 10.29
C TRP A 96 -0.89 -5.02 10.76
N PHE A 97 -1.70 -4.02 11.10
CA PHE A 97 -3.03 -4.21 11.65
C PHE A 97 -3.99 -4.92 10.67
N LEU A 98 -3.94 -4.57 9.38
CA LEU A 98 -4.78 -5.18 8.34
C LEU A 98 -4.46 -6.66 8.10
N ARG A 99 -3.33 -7.19 8.60
CA ARG A 99 -3.01 -8.62 8.53
C ARG A 99 -3.71 -9.46 9.61
N PHE A 100 -4.20 -8.84 10.69
CA PHE A 100 -4.99 -9.53 11.71
C PHE A 100 -6.48 -9.55 11.40
N ILE A 101 -6.95 -8.56 10.66
CA ILE A 101 -8.39 -8.37 10.47
C ILE A 101 -8.83 -9.12 9.22
N PRO A 102 -9.80 -10.04 9.34
CA PRO A 102 -10.44 -10.60 8.16
C PRO A 102 -11.13 -9.48 7.36
N PRO A 103 -11.06 -9.52 6.02
CA PRO A 103 -11.71 -8.50 5.20
C PRO A 103 -13.22 -8.48 5.50
N ASN A 104 -13.73 -7.31 5.87
CA ASN A 104 -15.15 -7.03 5.92
C ASN A 104 -15.44 -5.72 5.17
N ASN A 105 -16.69 -5.52 4.76
CA ASN A 105 -17.05 -4.38 3.91
C ASN A 105 -16.67 -3.02 4.51
N THR A 106 -16.78 -2.86 5.83
CA THR A 106 -16.41 -1.63 6.54
C THR A 106 -14.92 -1.34 6.45
N VAL A 107 -14.07 -2.31 6.80
CA VAL A 107 -12.60 -2.16 6.82
C VAL A 107 -12.06 -1.96 5.40
N VAL A 108 -12.56 -2.73 4.44
CA VAL A 108 -12.13 -2.60 3.03
C VAL A 108 -12.53 -1.22 2.49
N SER A 109 -13.74 -0.73 2.79
CA SER A 109 -14.18 0.61 2.35
C SER A 109 -13.41 1.74 3.05
N ALA A 110 -13.04 1.55 4.32
CA ALA A 110 -12.21 2.49 5.06
C ALA A 110 -10.79 2.57 4.48
N LEU A 111 -10.16 1.43 4.13
CA LEU A 111 -8.87 1.40 3.45
C LEU A 111 -8.95 2.08 2.07
N HIS A 112 -9.95 1.75 1.28
CA HIS A 112 -10.19 2.36 -0.03
C HIS A 112 -10.29 3.88 0.09
N THR A 113 -11.11 4.37 1.03
CA THR A 113 -11.29 5.79 1.28
C THR A 113 -9.99 6.44 1.74
N PHE A 114 -9.24 5.79 2.63
CA PHE A 114 -7.95 6.28 3.11
C PHE A 114 -6.96 6.47 1.94
N ILE A 115 -6.80 5.47 1.08
CA ILE A 115 -5.87 5.51 -0.05
C ILE A 115 -6.28 6.56 -1.08
N THR A 116 -7.57 6.63 -1.40
CA THR A 116 -8.05 7.52 -2.47
C THR A 116 -8.16 9.00 -2.04
N SER A 117 -8.21 9.28 -0.74
CA SER A 117 -8.34 10.65 -0.21
C SER A 117 -7.06 11.24 0.39
N ILE A 118 -6.03 10.43 0.65
CA ILE A 118 -4.78 10.92 1.22
C ILE A 118 -4.06 11.90 0.27
N LYS A 119 -3.66 13.05 0.79
CA LYS A 119 -2.89 14.04 0.02
C LYS A 119 -1.42 13.62 -0.07
N PRO A 120 -0.71 13.86 -1.20
CA PRO A 120 0.69 13.48 -1.37
C PRO A 120 1.63 13.98 -0.26
N LYS A 121 1.40 15.17 0.29
CA LYS A 121 2.18 15.73 1.41
C LYS A 121 2.10 14.92 2.71
N HIS A 122 1.10 14.06 2.87
CA HIS A 122 0.93 13.20 4.05
C HIS A 122 1.55 11.80 3.86
N VAL A 123 2.01 11.49 2.64
CA VAL A 123 2.76 10.26 2.35
C VAL A 123 4.23 10.50 2.67
N TRP A 124 4.60 10.29 3.94
CA TRP A 124 5.98 10.47 4.42
C TRP A 124 6.84 9.20 4.25
N CYS A 125 6.23 8.02 4.18
CA CYS A 125 6.89 6.77 3.85
C CYS A 125 6.16 6.05 2.71
N GLU A 126 6.65 6.26 1.50
CA GLU A 126 6.09 5.69 0.27
C GLU A 126 6.13 4.16 0.26
N ALA A 127 7.19 3.54 0.79
CA ALA A 127 7.28 2.08 0.90
C ALA A 127 6.17 1.50 1.79
N SER A 128 5.86 2.15 2.92
CA SER A 128 4.73 1.73 3.76
C SER A 128 3.39 2.01 3.09
N PHE A 129 3.27 3.09 2.33
CA PHE A 129 2.06 3.36 1.54
C PHE A 129 1.81 2.29 0.47
N LEU A 130 2.87 1.81 -0.18
CA LEU A 130 2.79 0.74 -1.16
C LEU A 130 2.33 -0.60 -0.56
N LEU A 131 2.57 -0.86 0.73
CA LEU A 131 1.96 -2.00 1.44
C LEU A 131 0.44 -1.87 1.57
N LEU A 132 -0.07 -0.65 1.76
CA LEU A 132 -1.51 -0.40 1.82
C LEU A 132 -2.13 -0.52 0.43
N ILE A 133 -1.47 -0.01 -0.61
CA ILE A 133 -1.87 -0.21 -2.01
C ILE A 133 -1.88 -1.70 -2.36
N TRP A 134 -0.85 -2.45 -1.96
CA TRP A 134 -0.79 -3.90 -2.13
C TRP A 134 -2.00 -4.60 -1.50
N GLN A 135 -2.36 -4.22 -0.26
CA GLN A 135 -3.50 -4.80 0.44
C GLN A 135 -4.84 -4.47 -0.24
N GLU A 136 -5.01 -3.22 -0.68
CA GLU A 136 -6.18 -2.77 -1.42
C GLU A 136 -6.33 -3.54 -2.74
N VAL A 137 -5.25 -3.62 -3.53
CA VAL A 137 -5.25 -4.35 -4.81
C VAL A 137 -5.53 -5.83 -4.60
N ARG A 138 -5.02 -6.44 -3.52
CA ARG A 138 -5.36 -7.82 -3.16
C ARG A 138 -6.85 -7.98 -2.92
N TRP A 139 -7.46 -7.14 -2.09
CA TRP A 139 -8.89 -7.23 -1.81
C TRP A 139 -9.77 -6.93 -3.02
N LEU A 140 -9.37 -5.99 -3.88
CA LEU A 140 -10.05 -5.72 -5.15
C LEU A 140 -9.96 -6.92 -6.10
N ALA A 141 -8.78 -7.55 -6.21
CA ALA A 141 -8.60 -8.75 -7.03
C ALA A 141 -9.44 -9.92 -6.46
N ASP A 142 -9.39 -10.17 -5.15
CA ASP A 142 -10.18 -11.21 -4.49
C ASP A 142 -11.70 -10.99 -4.73
N ALA A 143 -12.18 -9.75 -4.69
CA ALA A 143 -13.56 -9.41 -5.02
C ALA A 143 -13.94 -9.74 -6.47
N VAL A 144 -13.04 -9.49 -7.42
CA VAL A 144 -13.26 -9.85 -8.84
C VAL A 144 -13.27 -11.36 -9.03
N LEU A 145 -12.32 -12.08 -8.42
CA LEU A 145 -12.30 -13.54 -8.46
C LEU A 145 -13.57 -14.13 -7.84
N SER A 146 -14.04 -13.57 -6.73
CA SER A 146 -15.29 -13.97 -6.09
C SER A 146 -16.51 -13.73 -6.98
N ALA A 147 -16.55 -12.61 -7.70
CA ALA A 147 -17.64 -12.30 -8.64
C ALA A 147 -17.66 -13.27 -9.84
N HIS A 148 -16.49 -13.73 -10.31
CA HIS A 148 -16.42 -14.79 -11.33
C HIS A 148 -16.91 -16.14 -10.81
N ALA A 149 -16.64 -16.46 -9.54
CA ALA A 149 -17.09 -17.70 -8.92
C ALA A 149 -18.59 -17.73 -8.61
N ASN A 150 -19.26 -16.57 -8.49
CA ASN A 150 -20.65 -16.45 -8.06
C ASN A 150 -21.50 -15.68 -9.08
N PRO A 151 -22.20 -16.38 -10.00
CA PRO A 151 -23.09 -15.75 -10.96
C PRO A 151 -24.17 -14.89 -10.27
N GLY A 152 -24.21 -13.60 -10.58
CA GLY A 152 -25.16 -12.63 -10.01
C GLY A 152 -24.55 -11.65 -9.01
N GLN A 153 -23.29 -11.84 -8.61
CA GLN A 153 -22.57 -10.83 -7.84
C GLN A 153 -22.11 -9.69 -8.76
N SER A 154 -22.53 -8.46 -8.46
CA SER A 154 -22.09 -7.27 -9.19
C SER A 154 -20.61 -6.98 -8.92
N LEU A 155 -19.93 -6.41 -9.92
CA LEU A 155 -18.59 -5.88 -9.74
C LEU A 155 -18.58 -4.83 -8.62
N ASP A 156 -17.55 -4.87 -7.81
CA ASP A 156 -17.31 -3.86 -6.79
C ASP A 156 -16.89 -2.52 -7.42
N ASP A 157 -17.72 -1.49 -7.24
CA ASP A 157 -17.49 -0.12 -7.75
C ASP A 157 -16.16 0.49 -7.27
N ARG A 158 -15.59 -0.04 -6.18
CA ARG A 158 -14.28 0.39 -5.67
C ARG A 158 -13.17 0.17 -6.67
N LEU A 159 -13.23 -0.85 -7.53
CA LEU A 159 -12.19 -1.05 -8.55
C LEU A 159 -12.14 0.13 -9.52
N GLN A 160 -13.30 0.56 -10.02
CA GLN A 160 -13.39 1.69 -10.94
C GLN A 160 -13.02 3.01 -10.27
N SER A 161 -13.42 3.21 -9.01
CA SER A 161 -12.98 4.35 -8.20
C SER A 161 -11.46 4.38 -8.02
N PHE A 162 -10.86 3.22 -7.71
CA PHE A 162 -9.43 3.07 -7.50
C PHE A 162 -8.63 3.33 -8.79
N MET A 163 -9.08 2.81 -9.93
CA MET A 163 -8.45 3.06 -11.23
C MET A 163 -8.50 4.54 -11.62
N ARG A 164 -9.62 5.23 -11.37
CA ARG A 164 -9.72 6.69 -11.56
C ARG A 164 -8.74 7.45 -10.67
N TRP A 165 -8.61 7.03 -9.41
CA TRP A 165 -7.62 7.60 -8.50
C TRP A 165 -6.19 7.35 -8.99
N LEU A 166 -5.85 6.13 -9.42
CA LEU A 166 -4.53 5.80 -9.96
C LEU A 166 -4.16 6.67 -11.16
N ASN A 167 -5.09 6.83 -12.11
CA ASN A 167 -4.87 7.66 -13.29
C ASN A 167 -4.51 9.11 -12.91
N LYS A 168 -5.16 9.66 -11.87
CA LYS A 168 -4.84 10.98 -11.32
C LYS A 168 -3.53 10.98 -10.52
N ALA A 169 -3.33 10.02 -9.63
CA ALA A 169 -2.21 9.95 -8.70
C ALA A 169 -0.87 9.66 -9.39
N ALA A 170 -0.90 8.98 -10.54
CA ALA A 170 0.27 8.70 -11.38
C ALA A 170 0.72 9.91 -12.22
N LYS A 171 -0.16 10.87 -12.46
CA LYS A 171 0.15 12.07 -13.26
C LYS A 171 0.85 13.15 -12.45
N ASP A 172 1.59 13.99 -13.16
CA ASP A 172 2.17 15.21 -12.61
C ASP A 172 1.38 16.41 -13.13
N ASP A 173 0.27 16.74 -12.47
CA ASP A 173 -0.54 17.91 -12.83
C ASP A 173 0.12 19.23 -12.36
N SER A 174 1.35 19.18 -11.86
CA SER A 174 2.02 20.36 -11.34
C SER A 174 2.62 21.17 -12.48
N SER A 175 1.96 22.28 -12.82
CA SER A 175 2.55 23.26 -13.73
C SER A 175 3.75 23.90 -13.05
N PHE A 176 4.86 24.05 -13.78
CA PHE A 176 6.10 24.67 -13.28
C PHE A 176 5.85 25.99 -12.52
N ILE A 177 4.88 26.78 -13.01
CA ILE A 177 4.48 28.07 -12.44
C ILE A 177 3.76 27.92 -11.07
N THR A 178 2.92 26.89 -10.88
CA THR A 178 2.20 26.70 -9.60
C THR A 178 3.10 26.16 -8.48
N ASN A 179 4.13 25.39 -8.82
CA ASN A 179 5.14 24.91 -7.85
C ASN A 179 6.07 26.02 -7.35
N LEU A 180 6.32 27.05 -8.17
CA LEU A 180 7.19 28.17 -7.80
C LEU A 180 6.50 29.12 -6.79
N ILE A 181 5.18 29.27 -6.89
CA ILE A 181 4.39 30.24 -6.10
C ILE A 181 3.79 29.59 -4.85
N THR A 182 3.40 28.32 -4.92
CA THR A 182 2.83 27.59 -3.79
C THR A 182 3.78 26.47 -3.41
N SER A 183 4.43 26.56 -2.25
CA SER A 183 5.26 25.48 -1.66
C SER A 183 4.47 24.21 -1.30
N LYS A 184 3.29 23.99 -1.91
CA LYS A 184 2.38 22.88 -1.67
C LYS A 184 2.77 21.72 -2.59
N LYS A 185 3.28 20.64 -1.99
CA LYS A 185 3.50 19.35 -2.65
C LYS A 185 2.15 18.77 -3.10
N ASN A 186 1.77 19.08 -4.34
CA ASN A 186 0.48 18.69 -4.93
C ASN A 186 0.52 17.34 -5.65
N ALA A 187 1.71 16.83 -5.96
CA ALA A 187 1.91 15.54 -6.62
C ALA A 187 2.72 14.55 -5.76
N HIS A 188 2.52 13.26 -6.01
CA HIS A 188 3.38 12.20 -5.48
C HIS A 188 4.79 12.29 -6.12
N SER A 189 5.79 11.70 -5.46
CA SER A 189 7.14 11.69 -6.04
C SER A 189 7.16 10.93 -7.37
N ALA A 190 8.11 11.27 -8.25
CA ALA A 190 8.28 10.57 -9.52
C ALA A 190 8.47 9.04 -9.31
N ARG A 191 9.15 8.64 -8.24
CA ARG A 191 9.37 7.23 -7.88
C ARG A 191 8.07 6.50 -7.55
N LEU A 192 7.21 7.08 -6.70
CA LEU A 192 5.91 6.49 -6.39
C LEU A 192 5.01 6.50 -7.64
N ARG A 193 4.99 7.61 -8.39
CA ARG A 193 4.22 7.73 -9.63
C ARG A 193 4.57 6.68 -10.67
N ALA A 194 5.84 6.28 -10.78
CA ALA A 194 6.25 5.18 -11.67
C ALA A 194 5.51 3.88 -11.32
N VAL A 195 5.44 3.49 -10.04
CA VAL A 195 4.71 2.29 -9.59
C VAL A 195 3.21 2.43 -9.84
N LEU A 196 2.62 3.60 -9.54
CA LEU A 196 1.19 3.85 -9.76
C LEU A 196 0.83 3.80 -11.24
N SER A 197 1.68 4.34 -12.12
CA SER A 197 1.49 4.31 -13.58
C SER A 197 1.57 2.89 -14.12
N ILE A 198 2.53 2.09 -13.66
CA ILE A 198 2.63 0.67 -14.05
C ILE A 198 1.37 -0.09 -13.61
N LEU A 199 0.92 0.10 -12.38
CA LEU A 199 -0.28 -0.54 -11.85
C LEU A 199 -1.54 -0.12 -12.62
N GLU A 200 -1.68 1.17 -12.93
CA GLU A 200 -2.80 1.71 -13.71
C GLU A 200 -2.89 1.08 -15.09
N LEU A 201 -1.76 1.02 -15.82
CA LEU A 201 -1.69 0.38 -17.13
C LEU A 201 -2.04 -1.11 -17.03
N TYR A 202 -1.56 -1.79 -15.98
CA TYR A 202 -1.80 -3.21 -15.79
C TYR A 202 -3.27 -3.51 -15.52
N LEU A 203 -3.91 -2.79 -14.59
CA LEU A 203 -5.33 -2.96 -14.29
C LEU A 203 -6.19 -2.63 -15.51
N THR A 204 -5.83 -1.59 -16.26
CA THR A 204 -6.51 -1.22 -17.51
C THR A 204 -6.42 -2.32 -18.57
N GLN A 205 -5.30 -3.04 -18.65
CA GLN A 205 -5.15 -4.20 -19.52
C GLN A 205 -6.07 -5.37 -19.14
N GLN A 206 -6.46 -5.48 -17.87
CA GLN A 206 -7.34 -6.56 -17.41
C GLN A 206 -8.83 -6.29 -17.68
N MET A 207 -9.20 -5.06 -18.06
CA MET A 207 -10.61 -4.71 -18.30
C MET A 207 -11.11 -5.30 -19.61
N MET A 208 -12.34 -5.82 -19.60
CA MET A 208 -12.98 -6.47 -20.75
C MET A 208 -14.12 -5.65 -21.38
N GLY A 209 -14.45 -4.48 -20.81
CA GLY A 209 -15.53 -3.58 -21.25
C GLY A 209 -16.28 -2.97 -20.07
N GLU A 210 -17.22 -2.05 -20.32
CA GLU A 210 -17.94 -1.31 -19.27
C GLU A 210 -18.87 -2.19 -18.42
N SER A 211 -19.32 -3.32 -18.95
CA SER A 211 -20.25 -4.25 -18.28
C SER A 211 -19.68 -5.65 -18.05
N GLN A 212 -18.39 -5.85 -18.33
CA GLN A 212 -17.74 -7.15 -18.18
C GLN A 212 -16.78 -7.16 -17.00
N LEU A 213 -16.74 -8.29 -16.29
CA LEU A 213 -15.76 -8.49 -15.24
C LEU A 213 -14.34 -8.46 -15.82
N PRO A 214 -13.36 -7.93 -15.07
CA PRO A 214 -11.95 -8.01 -15.48
C PRO A 214 -11.49 -9.47 -15.66
N ARG A 215 -10.41 -9.67 -16.42
CA ARG A 215 -9.78 -10.97 -16.64
C ARG A 215 -9.40 -11.61 -15.31
N ALA A 216 -9.91 -12.82 -15.04
CA ALA A 216 -9.74 -13.53 -13.77
C ALA A 216 -9.08 -14.91 -13.89
N SER A 217 -8.78 -15.37 -15.11
CA SER A 217 -8.17 -16.68 -15.35
C SER A 217 -7.03 -16.57 -16.36
N GLU A 218 -6.14 -17.55 -16.31
CA GLU A 218 -5.16 -17.82 -17.35
C GLU A 218 -5.85 -18.02 -18.71
N ASN A 219 -5.13 -17.71 -19.79
CA ASN A 219 -5.58 -17.78 -21.18
C ASN A 219 -6.80 -16.91 -21.55
N ALA A 220 -7.37 -16.14 -20.61
CA ALA A 220 -8.41 -15.17 -20.92
C ALA A 220 -7.89 -14.17 -21.96
N PRO A 221 -8.64 -13.84 -23.03
CA PRO A 221 -8.14 -12.96 -24.07
C PRO A 221 -7.83 -11.55 -23.54
N VAL A 222 -6.79 -10.90 -24.06
CA VAL A 222 -6.49 -9.49 -23.79
C VAL A 222 -7.08 -8.63 -24.90
N LEU A 223 -8.09 -7.84 -24.56
CA LEU A 223 -8.74 -6.94 -25.52
C LEU A 223 -8.10 -5.55 -25.56
N ASN A 224 -7.36 -5.17 -24.50
CA ASN A 224 -6.79 -3.83 -24.35
C ASN A 224 -5.30 -3.91 -23.97
N SER A 225 -4.45 -4.34 -24.90
CA SER A 225 -3.02 -4.48 -24.61
C SER A 225 -2.38 -3.12 -24.28
N ARG A 226 -1.64 -3.06 -23.17
CA ARG A 226 -0.95 -1.86 -22.68
C ARG A 226 0.58 -1.95 -22.74
N ILE A 227 1.12 -2.98 -23.40
CA ILE A 227 2.58 -3.17 -23.51
C ILE A 227 3.28 -1.99 -24.21
N SER A 228 2.69 -1.43 -25.27
CA SER A 228 3.29 -0.28 -25.98
C SER A 228 3.35 0.95 -25.08
N ALA A 229 2.27 1.22 -24.34
CA ALA A 229 2.22 2.33 -23.38
C ALA A 229 3.22 2.13 -22.23
N LEU A 230 3.41 0.90 -21.75
CA LEU A 230 4.43 0.59 -20.75
C LEU A 230 5.84 0.90 -21.29
N LYS A 231 6.15 0.46 -22.52
CA LYS A 231 7.45 0.70 -23.17
C LYS A 231 7.71 2.19 -23.41
N GLU A 232 6.70 2.95 -23.80
CA GLU A 232 6.76 4.40 -23.96
C GLU A 232 7.00 5.11 -22.63
N ALA A 233 6.29 4.70 -21.57
CA ALA A 233 6.52 5.23 -20.23
C ALA A 233 7.95 4.92 -19.75
N ALA A 234 8.46 3.71 -20.03
CA ALA A 234 9.82 3.31 -19.67
C ALA A 234 10.92 4.09 -20.44
N SER A 235 10.66 4.45 -21.70
CA SER A 235 11.62 5.19 -22.54
C SER A 235 11.66 6.69 -22.24
N THR A 236 10.66 7.22 -21.52
CA THR A 236 10.61 8.62 -21.11
C THR A 236 11.79 8.97 -20.20
N LYS A 237 12.52 10.05 -20.52
CA LYS A 237 13.73 10.48 -19.77
C LYS A 237 13.51 10.60 -18.26
N ALA A 238 12.35 11.09 -17.83
CA ALA A 238 11.99 11.23 -16.42
C ALA A 238 11.93 9.89 -15.64
N ASN A 239 11.72 8.78 -16.35
CA ASN A 239 11.54 7.44 -15.79
C ASN A 239 12.79 6.56 -15.90
N GLN A 240 13.87 7.02 -16.55
CA GLN A 240 15.09 6.22 -16.73
C GLN A 240 15.69 5.73 -15.41
N GLN A 241 15.67 6.57 -14.37
CA GLN A 241 16.12 6.21 -13.01
C GLN A 241 15.25 5.15 -12.30
N PHE A 242 14.07 4.82 -12.87
CA PHE A 242 13.15 3.81 -12.35
C PHE A 242 13.02 2.61 -13.29
N ALA A 243 13.93 2.46 -14.27
CA ALA A 243 13.91 1.37 -15.25
C ALA A 243 13.78 -0.03 -14.62
N ALA A 244 14.36 -0.23 -13.43
CA ALA A 244 14.23 -1.49 -12.69
C ALA A 244 12.77 -1.91 -12.46
N ALA A 245 11.86 -0.97 -12.13
CA ALA A 245 10.44 -1.26 -11.96
C ALA A 245 9.76 -1.64 -13.28
N PHE A 246 10.04 -0.93 -14.36
CA PHE A 246 9.48 -1.24 -15.68
C PHE A 246 9.96 -2.61 -16.19
N ASN A 247 11.22 -2.95 -15.93
CA ASN A 247 11.79 -4.25 -16.30
C ASN A 247 11.11 -5.40 -15.55
N VAL A 248 10.92 -5.31 -14.23
CA VAL A 248 10.21 -6.35 -13.46
C VAL A 248 8.72 -6.40 -13.81
N ALA A 249 8.12 -5.27 -14.23
CA ALA A 249 6.73 -5.23 -14.66
C ALA A 249 6.50 -5.85 -16.04
N THR A 250 7.49 -5.81 -16.94
CA THR A 250 7.34 -6.22 -18.35
C THR A 250 6.71 -7.61 -18.53
N PRO A 251 7.13 -8.68 -17.80
CA PRO A 251 6.50 -10.00 -17.90
C PRO A 251 4.99 -9.99 -17.68
N PHE A 252 4.48 -9.15 -16.77
CA PHE A 252 3.04 -9.02 -16.50
C PHE A 252 2.25 -8.53 -17.71
N PHE A 253 2.90 -7.83 -18.65
CA PHE A 253 2.27 -7.30 -19.85
C PHE A 253 2.50 -8.18 -21.10
N THR A 254 3.52 -9.03 -21.09
CA THR A 254 3.87 -9.89 -22.24
C THR A 254 3.41 -11.34 -22.09
N GLN A 255 3.46 -11.89 -20.87
CA GLN A 255 2.99 -13.25 -20.55
C GLN A 255 1.50 -13.19 -20.17
N VAL A 256 0.70 -12.71 -21.13
CA VAL A 256 -0.73 -12.44 -20.93
C VAL A 256 -1.55 -13.72 -20.72
N ASP A 257 -1.06 -14.84 -21.23
CA ASP A 257 -1.58 -16.18 -20.99
C ASP A 257 -1.54 -16.57 -19.51
N LEU A 258 -0.51 -16.13 -18.77
CA LEU A 258 -0.35 -16.42 -17.35
C LEU A 258 -1.00 -15.34 -16.46
N HIS A 259 -0.83 -14.07 -16.82
CA HIS A 259 -1.17 -12.97 -15.94
C HIS A 259 -2.60 -12.43 -16.16
N HIS A 260 -3.35 -12.39 -15.06
CA HIS A 260 -4.71 -11.84 -14.95
C HIS A 260 -4.81 -10.97 -13.67
N ILE A 261 -5.99 -10.44 -13.33
CA ILE A 261 -6.13 -9.50 -12.20
C ILE A 261 -5.57 -10.00 -10.86
N GLY A 262 -5.55 -11.32 -10.62
CA GLY A 262 -4.96 -11.94 -9.43
C GLY A 262 -3.44 -11.75 -9.31
N SER A 263 -2.76 -11.41 -10.41
CA SER A 263 -1.33 -11.08 -10.41
C SER A 263 -1.03 -9.64 -10.00
N ALA A 264 -2.03 -8.76 -9.92
CA ALA A 264 -1.84 -7.33 -9.61
C ALA A 264 -1.14 -7.07 -8.25
N PRO A 265 -1.45 -7.79 -7.15
CA PRO A 265 -0.73 -7.61 -5.90
C PRO A 265 0.76 -7.94 -6.03
N ASN A 266 1.10 -9.03 -6.72
CA ASN A 266 2.50 -9.41 -6.96
C ASN A 266 3.23 -8.34 -7.80
N LEU A 267 2.58 -7.76 -8.81
CA LEU A 267 3.13 -6.65 -9.59
C LEU A 267 3.50 -5.46 -8.70
N VAL A 268 2.58 -5.01 -7.83
CA VAL A 268 2.83 -3.91 -6.89
C VAL A 268 4.06 -4.21 -6.03
N LEU A 269 4.13 -5.42 -5.49
CA LEU A 269 5.20 -5.83 -4.60
C LEU A 269 6.56 -5.89 -5.31
N GLN A 270 6.63 -6.46 -6.51
CA GLN A 270 7.87 -6.54 -7.29
C GLN A 270 8.36 -5.15 -7.72
N CYS A 271 7.47 -4.28 -8.20
CA CYS A 271 7.81 -2.89 -8.52
C CYS A 271 8.29 -2.13 -7.28
N SER A 272 7.66 -2.36 -6.12
CA SER A 272 8.06 -1.74 -4.85
C SER A 272 9.47 -2.20 -4.46
N ARG A 273 9.76 -3.50 -4.49
CA ARG A 273 11.09 -4.05 -4.18
C ARG A 273 12.18 -3.53 -5.12
N ALA A 274 11.84 -3.23 -6.38
CA ALA A 274 12.78 -2.69 -7.35
C ALA A 274 13.19 -1.23 -7.06
N LEU A 275 12.35 -0.43 -6.38
CA LEU A 275 12.59 1.00 -6.17
C LEU A 275 12.82 1.41 -4.71
N PHE A 276 12.51 0.54 -3.76
CA PHE A 276 12.52 0.81 -2.33
C PHE A 276 13.41 -0.20 -1.61
N LYS A 277 14.21 0.29 -0.65
CA LYS A 277 15.22 -0.52 0.07
C LYS A 277 14.71 -1.04 1.41
N GLU A 278 13.48 -0.65 1.78
CA GLU A 278 12.88 -0.97 3.05
C GLU A 278 12.64 -2.48 3.19
N LYS A 279 13.32 -3.09 4.17
CA LYS A 279 13.30 -4.53 4.45
C LYS A 279 11.90 -5.12 4.65
N PHE A 280 10.95 -4.32 5.15
CA PHE A 280 9.56 -4.76 5.32
C PHE A 280 8.84 -5.06 4.00
N LEU A 281 9.39 -4.67 2.84
CA LEU A 281 8.86 -5.07 1.53
C LEU A 281 9.32 -6.47 1.11
N LEU A 282 10.37 -7.04 1.71
CA LEU A 282 11.05 -8.24 1.21
C LEU A 282 10.35 -9.57 1.53
N VAL A 283 9.46 -9.62 2.53
CA VAL A 283 8.97 -10.89 3.13
C VAL A 283 7.44 -10.90 3.27
N LEU A 284 6.73 -10.50 2.21
CA LEU A 284 5.27 -10.57 2.11
C LEU A 284 4.81 -11.83 1.41
#